data_AF-A0A914CDJ0-F1
#
_entry.id   AF-A0A914CDJ0-F1
#
_cell.length_a   1.000
_cell.length_b   1.000
_cell.length_c   1.000
_cell.angle_alpha   90.00
_cell.angle_beta   90.00
_cell.angle_gamma   90.00
#
_symmetry.space_group_name_H-M   'P 1'
#
loop_
_entity.id
_entity.type
_entity.pdbx_description
1 polymer ?
#
loop_
_entity_poly.entity_id
_entity_poly.type
_entity_poly.pdbx_seq_one_letter_code
_entity_poly.pdbx_strand_id
1 'polypeptide(L)' 'MPRSGRPRTSRTLRLIKVVRERIRRNPRRSMRKMVKELRISEGSVRNIVKKDLRLRLYKLKKTHLLTKKNQIKDVKRS' A
#
# COMPACT_ATOMS: atom_id res chain seq x y z
N MET A 1 -12.74 25.29 9.62
CA MET A 1 -13.68 24.81 8.58
C MET A 1 -13.31 23.39 8.16
N PRO A 2 -14.15 22.36 8.38
CA PRO A 2 -13.88 21.03 7.83
C PRO A 2 -14.16 21.07 6.32
N ARG A 3 -13.18 20.67 5.51
CA ARG A 3 -13.32 20.70 4.04
C ARG A 3 -14.35 19.66 3.59
N SER A 4 -15.49 20.11 3.08
CA SER A 4 -16.53 19.32 2.41
C SER A 4 -16.09 18.90 1.00
N GLY A 5 -15.09 18.00 0.92
CA GLY A 5 -14.64 17.44 -0.35
C GLY A 5 -15.44 16.20 -0.78
N ARG A 6 -15.55 15.96 -2.10
CA ARG A 6 -16.17 14.74 -2.66
C ARG A 6 -15.55 13.48 -2.03
N PRO A 7 -16.36 12.55 -1.47
CA PRO A 7 -15.84 11.31 -0.93
C PRO A 7 -15.06 10.55 -2.00
N ARG A 8 -13.87 10.06 -1.63
CA ARG A 8 -12.99 9.31 -2.55
C ARG A 8 -13.58 7.92 -2.83
N THR A 9 -14.52 7.84 -3.76
CA THR A 9 -15.23 6.60 -4.13
C THR A 9 -14.29 5.48 -4.60
N SER A 10 -13.21 5.83 -5.31
CA SER A 10 -12.27 4.83 -5.87
C SER A 10 -11.28 4.24 -4.85
N ARG A 11 -11.19 4.78 -3.62
CA ARG A 11 -10.20 4.33 -2.61
C ARG A 11 -10.87 3.78 -1.37
N THR A 12 -11.51 2.62 -1.52
CA THR A 12 -12.04 1.89 -0.37
C THR A 12 -10.90 1.25 0.43
N LEU A 13 -11.09 1.10 1.76
CA LEU A 13 -10.14 0.41 2.64
C LEU A 13 -9.87 -1.03 2.17
N ARG A 14 -10.88 -1.67 1.58
CA ARG A 14 -10.77 -3.01 0.97
C ARG A 14 -9.75 -3.00 -0.17
N LEU A 15 -9.84 -2.04 -1.09
CA LEU A 15 -8.90 -1.91 -2.21
C LEU A 15 -7.46 -1.70 -1.72
N ILE A 16 -7.28 -0.83 -0.73
CA ILE A 16 -5.97 -0.52 -0.15
C ILE A 16 -5.35 -1.80 0.47
N LYS A 17 -6.13 -2.59 1.20
CA LYS A 17 -5.69 -3.87 1.76
C LYS A 17 -5.28 -4.87 0.67
N VAL A 18 -6.08 -5.00 -0.39
CA VAL A 18 -5.79 -5.93 -1.49
C VAL A 18 -4.50 -5.54 -2.23
N VAL A 19 -4.32 -4.26 -2.54
CA VAL A 19 -3.09 -3.76 -3.18
C VAL A 19 -1.89 -3.96 -2.27
N ARG A 20 -2.03 -3.70 -0.97
CA ARG A 20 -0.97 -3.94 0.02
C ARG A 20 -0.55 -5.41 0.06
N GLU A 21 -1.50 -6.33 0.15
CA GLU A 21 -1.22 -7.77 0.20
C GLU A 21 -0.57 -8.29 -1.09
N ARG A 22 -0.99 -7.79 -2.26
CA ARG A 22 -0.36 -8.16 -3.54
C ARG A 22 1.10 -7.73 -3.61
N ILE A 23 1.40 -6.51 -3.17
CA ILE A 23 2.77 -6.00 -3.09
C ILE A 23 3.58 -6.81 -2.05
N ARG A 24 2.98 -7.16 -0.91
CA ARG A 24 3.64 -7.97 0.12
C ARG A 24 4.00 -9.37 -0.38
N ARG A 25 3.10 -10.03 -1.11
CA ARG A 25 3.32 -11.38 -1.67
C ARG A 25 4.35 -11.38 -2.80
N ASN A 26 4.30 -10.38 -3.69
CA ASN A 26 5.26 -10.25 -4.78
C ASN A 26 5.58 -8.77 -5.04
N PRO A 27 6.63 -8.23 -4.41
CA PRO A 27 6.99 -6.81 -4.55
C PRO A 27 7.62 -6.48 -5.90
N ARG A 28 8.05 -7.48 -6.68
CA ARG A 28 8.58 -7.31 -8.05
C ARG A 28 7.46 -7.18 -9.10
N ARG A 29 6.20 -7.35 -8.71
CA ARG A 29 5.06 -7.34 -9.62
C ARG A 29 4.75 -5.92 -10.10
N SER A 30 4.53 -5.77 -11.41
CA SER A 30 4.22 -4.46 -12.00
C SER A 30 2.78 -3.99 -11.70
N MET A 31 2.60 -2.67 -11.58
CA MET A 31 1.27 -2.07 -11.41
C MET A 31 0.35 -2.32 -12.59
N ARG A 32 0.86 -2.33 -13.83
CA ARG A 32 0.07 -2.65 -15.02
C ARG A 32 -0.58 -4.03 -14.93
N LYS A 33 0.14 -5.04 -14.39
CA LYS A 33 -0.44 -6.36 -14.13
C LYS A 33 -1.51 -6.31 -13.03
N MET A 34 -1.27 -5.58 -11.93
CA MET A 34 -2.28 -5.40 -10.87
C MET A 34 -3.55 -4.67 -11.34
N VAL A 35 -3.40 -3.68 -12.22
CA VAL A 35 -4.50 -2.93 -12.86
C VAL A 35 -5.38 -3.88 -13.66
N LYS A 36 -4.78 -4.71 -14.53
CA LYS A 36 -5.51 -5.70 -15.34
C LYS A 36 -6.26 -6.71 -14.48
N GLU A 37 -5.64 -7.21 -13.41
CA GLU A 37 -6.27 -8.19 -12.53
C GLU A 37 -7.37 -7.63 -11.64
N LEU A 38 -7.21 -6.41 -11.14
CA LEU A 38 -8.19 -5.81 -10.24
C LEU A 38 -9.28 -5.03 -10.98
N ARG A 39 -9.13 -4.84 -12.30
CA ARG A 39 -10.00 -3.98 -13.12
C ARG A 39 -10.17 -2.58 -12.52
N ILE A 40 -9.12 -2.05 -11.90
CA ILE A 40 -9.08 -0.71 -11.31
C ILE A 40 -8.29 0.22 -12.24
N SER A 41 -8.66 1.49 -12.34
CA SER A 41 -7.89 2.48 -13.09
C SER A 41 -6.44 2.62 -12.59
N GLU A 42 -5.50 2.79 -13.52
CA GLU A 42 -4.07 2.95 -13.22
C GLU A 42 -3.82 4.14 -12.28
N GLY A 43 -4.53 5.25 -12.49
CA GLY A 43 -4.48 6.42 -11.63
C GLY A 43 -4.86 6.13 -10.18
N SER A 44 -5.82 5.24 -9.94
CA SER A 44 -6.24 4.84 -8.60
C SER A 44 -5.18 3.97 -7.93
N VAL A 45 -4.64 2.96 -8.62
CA VAL A 45 -3.55 2.11 -8.09
C VAL A 45 -2.32 2.95 -7.77
N ARG A 46 -1.89 3.84 -8.68
CA ARG A 46 -0.75 4.74 -8.47
C ARG A 46 -0.95 5.63 -7.25
N ASN A 47 -2.16 6.17 -7.09
CA ASN A 47 -2.50 6.99 -5.94
C ASN A 47 -2.49 6.20 -4.62
N ILE A 48 -3.01 4.98 -4.60
CA ILE A 48 -3.00 4.11 -3.41
C ILE A 48 -1.56 3.81 -2.99
N VAL A 49 -0.72 3.41 -3.94
CA VAL A 49 0.68 3.10 -3.66
C VAL A 49 1.44 4.32 -3.13
N LYS A 50 1.28 5.48 -3.77
CA LYS A 50 2.01 6.71 -3.40
C LYS A 50 1.47 7.40 -2.15
N LYS A 51 0.16 7.61 -2.06
CA LYS A 51 -0.47 8.43 -1.01
C LYS A 51 -0.83 7.59 0.21
N ASP A 52 -1.39 6.41 0.01
CA ASP A 52 -1.97 5.61 1.09
C ASP A 52 -0.96 4.59 1.65
N LEU A 53 -0.09 4.01 0.81
CA LEU A 53 0.97 3.08 1.24
C LEU A 53 2.35 3.77 1.39
N ARG A 54 2.51 5.01 0.94
CA ARG A 54 3.77 5.78 0.99
C ARG A 54 4.98 5.02 0.41
N LEU A 55 4.74 4.22 -0.62
CA LEU A 55 5.76 3.47 -1.36
C LEU A 55 6.15 4.21 -2.64
N ARG A 56 7.44 4.16 -2.99
CA ARG A 56 7.94 4.65 -4.29
C ARG A 56 8.06 3.49 -5.26
N LEU A 57 7.45 3.66 -6.43
CA LEU A 57 7.12 2.62 -7.40
C LEU A 57 8.30 1.75 -7.89
N TYR A 58 9.49 2.32 -7.93
CA TYR A 58 10.69 1.72 -8.49
C TYR A 58 11.69 1.27 -7.42
N LYS A 59 11.42 1.60 -6.16
CA LYS A 59 12.30 1.26 -5.04
C LYS A 59 11.65 0.15 -4.23
N LEU A 60 12.20 -1.05 -4.34
CA LEU A 60 11.96 -2.10 -3.36
C LEU A 60 12.46 -1.58 -2.00
N LYS A 61 11.54 -1.30 -1.08
CA LYS A 61 11.92 -1.04 0.31
C LYS A 61 12.12 -2.38 1.00
N LYS A 62 13.32 -2.62 1.54
CA LYS A 62 13.48 -3.64 2.60
C LYS A 62 12.61 -3.19 3.77
N THR A 63 11.52 -3.90 3.99
CA THR A 63 10.69 -3.71 5.18
C THR A 63 11.03 -4.83 6.13
N HIS A 64 11.25 -4.51 7.41
CA HIS A 64 11.44 -5.53 8.43
C HIS A 64 10.09 -6.20 8.67
N LEU A 65 10.00 -7.50 8.43
CA LEU A 65 8.89 -8.30 8.92
C LEU A 65 8.96 -8.25 10.45
N LEU A 66 7.91 -7.74 11.10
CA LEU A 66 7.74 -7.79 12.55
C LEU A 66 7.44 -9.23 12.96
N THR A 67 8.48 -10.06 13.00
CA THR A 67 8.45 -11.34 13.68
C THR A 67 8.43 -11.10 15.19
N LYS A 68 7.95 -12.07 16.00
CA LYS A 68 7.97 -11.98 17.48
C LYS A 68 9.33 -11.53 18.04
N LYS A 69 10.43 -11.87 17.36
CA LYS A 69 11.81 -11.46 17.70
C LYS A 69 12.10 -9.96 17.51
N ASN A 70 11.41 -9.29 16.57
CA ASN A 70 11.60 -7.86 16.31
C ASN A 70 10.71 -6.96 17.19
N GLN A 71 9.55 -7.45 17.63
CA GLN A 71 8.67 -6.72 18.57
C GLN A 71 9.36 -6.40 19.90
N ILE A 72 10.17 -7.33 20.40
CA ILE A 72 10.92 -7.19 21.66
C ILE A 72 11.98 -6.08 21.59
N LYS A 73 12.46 -5.75 20.39
CA LYS A 73 13.51 -4.73 20.19
C LYS A 73 12.96 -3.30 20.12
N ASP A 74 11.69 -3.13 19.75
CA ASP A 74 11.05 -1.80 19.69
C ASP A 74 10.62 -1.33 21.09
N VAL A 75 10.15 -2.24 21.94
CA VAL A 75 9.75 -1.93 23.33
C VAL A 75 10.96 -1.51 24.20
N LYS A 76 12.16 -2.04 23.92
CA LYS A 76 13.38 -1.72 24.69
C LYS A 76 14.04 -0.39 24.33
N ARG A 77 13.49 0.37 23.37
CA ARG A 77 14.00 1.69 22.97
C ARG A 77 13.15 2.86 23.48
N SER A 78 12.10 2.59 24.26
CA SER A 78 11.25 3.59 24.91
C SER A 78 11.63 3.77 26.38
#